data_AF-A0A9Q3IGI3-F1
#
_entry.id   AF-A0A9Q3IGI3-F1
#
_cell.length_a   1.000
_cell.length_b   1.000
_cell.length_c   1.000
_cell.angle_alpha   90.00
_cell.angle_beta   90.00
_cell.angle_gamma   90.00
#
_symmetry.space_group_name_H-M   'P 1'
#
loop_
_entity.id
_entity.type
_entity.pdbx_description
1 polymer ?
#
loop_
_entity_poly.entity_id
_entity_poly.type
_entity_poly.pdbx_seq_one_letter_code
_entity_poly.pdbx_strand_id
1 'polypeptide(L)'
;MPKALPRLPLLQTLSSLQFINALSSDSDSDIQEDIIVLDMITSQKYINPDRRYQLHYMYTMNYLQILSSEKFQQLCRTTHESFERFVAQIQNDNTFQNSSQNKQCNPAIQLAVALSRLGSNGNGRTLGKIGRLFGISPRAIVLYTQRVIQILMNLKCK
;
A
#
# COMPACT_ATOMS: atom_id res chain seq x y z
N MET A 1 13.98 -0.32 11.81
CA MET A 1 14.35 -1.59 11.13
C MET A 1 13.07 -2.37 10.83
N PRO A 2 12.88 -2.93 9.62
CA PRO A 2 11.71 -3.76 9.36
C PRO A 2 11.82 -5.03 10.21
N LYS A 3 10.83 -5.30 11.07
CA LYS A 3 10.78 -6.53 11.87
C LYS A 3 10.76 -7.71 10.89
N ALA A 4 11.78 -8.56 10.93
CA ALA A 4 11.77 -9.82 10.20
C ALA A 4 10.53 -10.61 10.62
N LEU A 5 9.77 -11.12 9.65
CA LEU A 5 8.60 -11.95 9.94
C LEU A 5 9.13 -13.22 10.62
N PRO A 6 8.75 -13.51 11.88
CA PRO A 6 9.34 -14.58 12.68
C PRO A 6 9.13 -16.00 12.12
N ARG A 7 8.36 -16.13 11.04
CA ARG A 7 7.95 -17.42 10.44
C ARG A 7 8.72 -17.80 9.17
N LEU A 8 9.48 -16.87 8.57
CA LEU A 8 10.39 -17.16 7.44
C LEU A 8 11.45 -18.22 7.77
N PRO A 9 12.17 -18.13 8.92
CA PRO A 9 13.17 -19.15 9.26
C PRO A 9 12.53 -20.51 9.56
N LEU A 10 11.27 -20.55 10.03
CA LEU A 10 10.53 -21.80 10.25
C LEU A 10 10.19 -22.51 8.93
N LEU A 11 9.87 -21.76 7.88
CA LEU A 11 9.60 -22.33 6.56
C LEU A 11 10.87 -22.82 5.87
N GLN A 12 11.97 -22.09 6.02
CA GLN A 12 13.27 -22.54 5.52
C GLN A 12 13.73 -23.82 6.21
N THR A 13 13.57 -23.91 7.53
CA THR A 13 13.89 -25.13 8.28
C THR A 13 12.98 -26.29 7.92
N LEU A 14 11.67 -26.09 7.74
CA LEU A 14 10.75 -27.12 7.25
C LEU A 14 11.11 -27.62 5.84
N SER A 15 11.43 -26.70 4.92
CA SER A 15 11.87 -27.07 3.56
C SER A 15 13.20 -27.84 3.58
N SER A 16 14.13 -27.47 4.46
CA SER A 16 15.40 -28.17 4.65
C SER A 16 15.20 -29.58 5.22
N LEU A 17 14.32 -29.73 6.22
CA LEU A 17 14.00 -31.00 6.86
C LEU A 17 13.28 -31.96 5.89
N GLN A 18 12.39 -31.45 5.04
CA GLN A 18 11.72 -32.26 4.04
C GLN A 18 12.70 -32.74 2.96
N PHE A 19 13.65 -31.90 2.53
CA PHE A 19 14.71 -32.32 1.61
C PHE A 19 15.58 -33.44 2.20
N ILE A 20 15.88 -33.36 3.51
CA ILE A 20 16.59 -34.43 4.23
C ILE A 20 15.74 -35.70 4.33
N ASN A 21 14.43 -35.57 4.61
CA ASN A 21 13.53 -36.71 4.73
C ASN A 21 13.33 -37.43 3.37
N ALA A 22 13.28 -36.67 2.27
CA ALA A 22 13.20 -37.21 0.92
C ALA A 22 14.47 -37.98 0.50
N LEU A 23 15.64 -37.59 1.02
CA LEU A 23 16.89 -38.35 0.83
C LEU A 23 16.97 -39.61 1.70
N SER A 24 16.12 -39.72 2.72
CA SER A 24 16.16 -40.77 3.74
C SER A 24 15.00 -41.78 3.61
N SER A 25 14.00 -41.48 2.79
CA SER A 25 12.81 -42.33 2.58
C SER A 25 12.96 -43.14 1.29
N ASP A 26 12.82 -44.46 1.39
CA ASP A 26 12.82 -45.40 0.24
C ASP A 26 11.47 -45.46 -0.50
N SER A 27 10.47 -44.66 -0.10
CA SER A 27 9.11 -44.68 -0.65
C SER A 27 8.72 -43.33 -1.27
N ASP A 28 8.67 -43.28 -2.60
CA ASP A 28 8.36 -42.09 -3.42
C ASP A 28 6.93 -41.54 -3.20
N SER A 29 5.98 -42.35 -2.73
CA SER A 29 4.57 -41.96 -2.56
C SER A 29 4.36 -40.91 -1.47
N ASP A 30 5.03 -41.07 -0.33
CA ASP A 30 4.83 -40.24 0.86
C ASP A 30 5.51 -38.87 0.69
N ILE A 31 6.61 -38.85 -0.06
CA ILE A 31 7.34 -37.63 -0.43
C ILE A 31 6.47 -36.76 -1.34
N GLN A 32 5.72 -37.36 -2.26
CA GLN A 32 4.88 -36.65 -3.21
C GLN A 32 3.71 -35.93 -2.51
N GLU A 33 3.06 -36.58 -1.54
CA GLU A 33 1.97 -35.97 -0.76
C GLU A 33 2.48 -34.80 0.11
N ASP A 34 3.63 -34.96 0.76
CA ASP A 34 4.24 -33.90 1.56
C ASP A 34 4.64 -32.68 0.71
N ILE A 35 5.14 -32.89 -0.52
CA ILE A 35 5.46 -31.82 -1.47
C ILE A 35 4.20 -31.05 -1.85
N ILE A 36 3.09 -31.75 -2.14
CA ILE A 36 1.82 -31.12 -2.50
C ILE A 36 1.29 -30.28 -1.34
N VAL A 37 1.33 -30.82 -0.12
CA VAL A 37 0.87 -30.10 1.08
C VAL A 37 1.73 -28.86 1.34
N LEU A 38 3.05 -28.96 1.18
CA LEU A 38 3.95 -27.82 1.35
C LEU A 38 3.81 -26.78 0.23
N ASP A 39 3.57 -27.19 -1.01
CA ASP A 39 3.25 -26.28 -2.12
C ASP A 39 1.91 -25.55 -1.86
N MET A 40 0.90 -26.27 -1.37
CA MET A 40 -0.38 -25.68 -0.97
C MET A 40 -0.23 -24.67 0.18
N ILE A 41 0.55 -25.01 1.20
CA ILE A 41 0.80 -24.14 2.37
C ILE A 41 1.59 -22.90 1.92
N THR A 42 2.70 -23.08 1.20
CA THR A 42 3.55 -21.97 0.73
C THR A 42 2.84 -21.09 -0.31
N SER A 43 1.89 -21.62 -1.07
CA SER A 43 1.03 -20.86 -1.99
C SER A 43 0.00 -19.97 -1.28
N GLN A 44 -0.22 -20.14 0.02
CA GLN A 44 -1.18 -19.29 0.75
C GLN A 44 -0.66 -17.85 0.92
N LYS A 45 -1.57 -16.90 0.70
CA LYS A 45 -1.39 -15.43 0.76
C LYS A 45 -0.72 -14.91 2.05
N TYR A 46 -0.76 -15.67 3.13
CA TYR A 46 -0.22 -15.29 4.44
C TYR A 46 1.26 -15.67 4.63
N ILE A 47 1.81 -16.53 3.76
CA ILE A 47 3.18 -17.04 3.85
C ILE A 47 4.13 -16.29 2.93
N ASN A 48 3.71 -16.03 1.70
CA ASN A 48 4.42 -15.11 0.84
C ASN A 48 4.25 -13.69 1.39
N PRO A 49 5.33 -12.96 1.73
CA PRO A 49 5.21 -11.53 2.03
C PRO A 49 4.63 -10.89 0.77
N ASP A 50 3.33 -10.55 0.84
CA ASP A 50 2.51 -9.94 -0.21
C ASP A 50 3.44 -9.12 -1.10
N ARG A 51 3.78 -9.65 -2.28
CA ARG A 51 4.95 -9.26 -3.10
C ARG A 51 5.09 -7.77 -2.91
N ARG A 52 6.02 -7.35 -2.03
CA ARG A 52 6.01 -5.99 -1.48
C ARG A 52 5.74 -5.11 -2.66
N TYR A 53 4.55 -4.49 -2.73
CA TYR A 53 4.15 -3.71 -3.91
C TYR A 53 5.41 -2.98 -4.28
N GLN A 54 6.05 -3.33 -5.42
CA GLN A 54 7.32 -2.71 -5.75
C GLN A 54 6.96 -1.25 -5.75
N LEU A 55 7.46 -0.54 -4.73
CA LEU A 55 7.02 0.80 -4.37
C LEU A 55 7.59 1.68 -5.47
N HIS A 56 6.97 1.63 -6.63
CA HIS A 56 7.19 2.58 -7.67
C HIS A 56 6.54 3.82 -7.12
N TYR A 57 7.34 4.61 -6.42
CA TYR A 57 6.99 5.90 -5.83
C TYR A 57 6.83 6.90 -7.00
N MET A 58 5.97 6.53 -7.96
CA MET A 58 5.76 7.26 -9.20
C MET A 58 5.18 8.63 -8.89
N TYR A 59 4.38 8.75 -7.84
CA TYR A 59 3.75 10.01 -7.43
C TYR A 59 4.40 10.56 -6.16
N THR A 60 5.70 10.90 -6.25
CA THR A 60 6.31 11.87 -5.33
C THR A 60 5.63 13.23 -5.46
N MET A 61 5.80 14.10 -4.45
CA MET A 61 5.38 15.50 -4.57
C MET A 61 5.98 16.17 -5.81
N ASN A 62 7.24 15.87 -6.13
CA ASN A 62 7.92 16.38 -7.32
C ASN A 62 7.23 15.91 -8.61
N TYR A 63 6.77 14.66 -8.66
CA TYR A 63 6.04 14.16 -9.82
C TYR A 63 4.68 14.84 -9.98
N LEU A 64 3.95 15.06 -8.87
CA LEU A 64 2.70 15.82 -8.90
C LEU A 64 2.87 17.18 -9.56
N GLN A 65 3.96 17.89 -9.26
CA GLN A 65 4.25 19.22 -9.81
C GLN A 65 4.63 19.21 -11.30
N ILE A 66 5.28 18.15 -11.79
CA ILE A 66 5.76 18.05 -13.19
C ILE A 66 4.65 17.54 -14.14
N LEU A 67 3.55 17.01 -13.61
CA LEU A 67 2.41 16.54 -14.40
C LEU A 67 1.78 17.67 -15.23
N SER A 68 1.51 17.37 -16.51
CA SER A 68 0.71 18.26 -17.36
C SER A 68 -0.68 18.47 -16.78
N SER A 69 -1.28 19.64 -17.05
CA SER A 69 -2.59 20.01 -16.52
C SER A 69 -3.67 18.96 -16.76
N GLU A 70 -3.69 18.34 -17.95
CA GLU A 70 -4.64 17.27 -18.30
C GLU A 70 -4.44 16.03 -17.43
N LYS A 71 -3.21 15.54 -17.31
CA LYS A 71 -2.91 14.35 -16.51
C LYS A 71 -3.16 14.60 -15.03
N PHE A 72 -2.84 15.80 -14.56
CA PHE A 72 -3.11 16.22 -13.18
C PHE A 72 -4.62 16.26 -12.90
N GLN A 73 -5.42 16.87 -13.78
CA GLN A 73 -6.88 16.87 -13.66
C GLN A 73 -7.47 15.47 -13.74
N GLN A 74 -6.95 14.58 -14.59
CA GLN A 74 -7.40 13.19 -14.62
C GLN A 74 -7.13 12.46 -13.30
N LEU A 75 -5.98 12.74 -12.67
CA LEU A 75 -5.57 12.11 -11.42
C LEU A 75 -6.33 12.68 -10.20
N CYS A 76 -6.30 13.99 -10.03
CA CYS A 76 -6.77 14.69 -8.83
C CYS A 76 -8.18 15.27 -8.99
N ARG A 77 -8.78 15.24 -10.19
CA ARG A 77 -10.09 15.83 -10.52
C ARG A 77 -10.19 17.34 -10.25
N THR A 78 -9.06 18.03 -10.20
CA THR A 78 -8.96 19.47 -9.95
C THR A 78 -7.77 20.04 -10.72
N THR A 79 -7.70 21.37 -10.85
CA THR A 79 -6.54 22.08 -11.38
C THR A 79 -5.41 22.11 -10.36
N HIS A 80 -4.17 22.28 -10.83
CA HIS A 80 -2.99 22.51 -10.00
C HIS A 80 -3.20 23.66 -9.02
N GLU A 81 -3.66 24.82 -9.51
CA GLU A 81 -3.86 26.02 -8.68
C GLU A 81 -4.84 25.77 -7.52
N SER A 82 -5.99 25.14 -7.81
CA SER A 82 -6.98 24.83 -6.78
C SER A 82 -6.47 23.79 -5.79
N PHE A 83 -5.69 22.83 -6.26
CA PHE A 83 -5.04 21.84 -5.42
C PHE A 83 -4.03 22.48 -4.47
N GLU A 84 -3.13 23.31 -4.98
CA GLU A 84 -2.12 24.01 -4.17
C GLU A 84 -2.76 24.94 -3.15
N ARG A 85 -3.81 25.68 -3.54
CA ARG A 85 -4.58 26.52 -2.62
C ARG A 85 -5.18 25.69 -1.49
N PHE A 86 -5.73 24.51 -1.80
CA PHE A 86 -6.29 23.62 -0.78
C PHE A 86 -5.20 23.04 0.12
N VAL A 87 -4.06 22.61 -0.44
CA VAL A 87 -2.91 22.14 0.34
C VAL A 87 -2.44 23.23 1.32
N ALA A 88 -2.32 24.48 0.87
CA ALA A 88 -1.89 25.60 1.70
C ALA A 88 -2.83 25.87 2.88
N GLN A 89 -4.13 25.62 2.72
CA GLN A 89 -5.13 25.75 3.79
C GLN A 89 -5.04 24.63 4.83
N ILE A 90 -4.76 23.40 4.39
CA ILE A 90 -4.84 22.21 5.26
C ILE A 90 -3.49 21.79 5.85
N GLN A 91 -2.36 22.28 5.32
CA GLN A 91 -1.02 21.78 5.69
C GLN A 91 -0.70 21.87 7.19
N ASN A 92 -1.30 22.84 7.89
CA ASN A 92 -1.08 23.08 9.32
C ASN A 92 -2.12 22.41 10.22
N ASP A 93 -3.05 21.63 9.66
CA ASP A 93 -4.10 20.96 10.44
C ASP A 93 -3.52 19.82 11.28
N ASN A 94 -3.98 19.72 12.53
CA ASN A 94 -3.53 18.71 13.49
C ASN A 94 -3.79 17.27 13.02
N THR A 95 -4.74 17.06 12.10
CA THR A 95 -5.06 15.76 11.50
C THR A 95 -3.87 15.17 10.70
N PHE A 96 -2.99 16.05 10.20
CA PHE A 96 -1.75 15.68 9.52
C PHE A 96 -0.50 15.75 10.40
N GLN A 97 -0.69 16.00 11.70
CA GLN A 97 0.36 15.92 12.71
C GLN A 97 0.21 14.61 13.49
N ASN A 98 1.32 14.11 14.05
CA ASN A 98 1.36 12.88 14.83
C ASN A 98 2.50 13.02 15.83
N SER A 99 2.23 12.64 17.07
CA SER A 99 3.20 12.61 18.17
C SER A 99 4.22 11.46 18.08
N SER A 100 4.23 10.71 16.96
CA SER A 100 5.17 9.60 16.77
C SER A 100 6.48 10.04 16.14
N GLN A 101 7.56 9.29 16.38
CA GLN A 101 8.86 9.49 15.72
C GLN A 101 8.85 9.18 14.21
N ASN A 102 7.78 8.55 13.69
CA ASN A 102 7.66 8.28 12.27
C ASN A 102 7.10 9.51 11.54
N LYS A 103 7.84 10.00 10.55
CA LYS A 103 7.41 11.11 9.70
C LYS A 103 6.11 10.75 8.99
N GLN A 104 5.08 11.58 9.14
CA GLN A 104 3.84 11.43 8.36
C GLN A 104 4.07 11.76 6.89
N CYS A 105 3.24 11.15 6.05
CA CYS A 105 3.20 11.44 4.63
C CYS A 105 2.77 12.90 4.39
N ASN A 106 3.32 13.54 3.37
CA ASN A 106 3.00 14.92 3.02
C ASN A 106 1.46 15.10 2.81
N PRO A 107 0.83 16.12 3.42
CA PRO A 107 -0.61 16.42 3.23
C PRO A 107 -1.05 16.45 1.76
N ALA A 108 -0.23 16.98 0.86
CA ALA A 108 -0.51 17.02 -0.57
C ALA A 108 -0.63 15.61 -1.18
N ILE A 109 0.23 14.67 -0.78
CA ILE A 109 0.14 13.29 -1.26
C ILE A 109 -1.13 12.62 -0.71
N GLN A 110 -1.44 12.84 0.58
CA GLN A 110 -2.67 12.32 1.19
C GLN A 110 -3.92 12.85 0.47
N LEU A 111 -3.91 14.14 0.10
CA LEU A 111 -4.97 14.77 -0.67
C LEU A 111 -5.08 14.19 -2.09
N ALA A 112 -3.98 14.06 -2.83
CA ALA A 112 -3.98 13.50 -4.17
C ALA A 112 -4.54 12.08 -4.20
N VAL A 113 -4.17 11.24 -3.22
CA VAL A 113 -4.70 9.89 -3.05
C VAL A 113 -6.20 9.92 -2.78
N ALA A 114 -6.65 10.78 -1.86
CA ALA A 114 -8.07 10.89 -1.52
C ALA A 114 -8.90 11.36 -2.72
N LEU A 115 -8.47 12.40 -3.43
CA LEU A 115 -9.15 12.92 -4.61
C LEU A 115 -9.18 11.90 -5.74
N SER A 116 -8.07 11.20 -6.00
CA SER A 116 -8.02 10.13 -6.98
C SER A 116 -8.98 9.00 -6.63
N ARG A 117 -9.10 8.64 -5.35
CA ARG A 117 -10.07 7.64 -4.87
C ARG A 117 -11.51 8.11 -5.05
N LEU A 118 -11.82 9.34 -4.64
CA LEU A 118 -13.18 9.88 -4.69
C LEU A 118 -13.63 10.13 -6.14
N GLY A 119 -12.69 10.46 -7.02
CA GLY A 119 -12.89 10.67 -8.45
C GLY A 119 -12.85 9.40 -9.31
N SER A 120 -12.73 8.23 -8.71
CA SER A 120 -12.67 6.94 -9.42
C SER A 120 -14.01 6.20 -9.32
N ASN A 121 -14.57 5.80 -10.47
CA ASN A 121 -15.86 5.11 -10.55
C ASN A 121 -15.70 3.59 -10.75
N GLY A 122 -16.69 2.82 -10.32
CA GLY A 122 -16.76 1.36 -10.49
C GLY A 122 -15.51 0.62 -9.99
N ASN A 123 -14.98 -0.29 -10.81
CA ASN A 123 -13.75 -1.05 -10.53
C ASN A 123 -12.50 -0.16 -10.39
N GLY A 124 -12.57 1.09 -10.85
CA GLY A 124 -11.51 2.09 -10.68
C GLY A 124 -11.26 2.48 -9.22
N ARG A 125 -12.26 2.30 -8.33
CA ARG A 125 -12.18 2.65 -6.90
C ARG A 125 -11.53 1.59 -6.03
N THR A 126 -11.08 0.48 -6.64
CA THR A 126 -10.45 -0.61 -5.91
C THR A 126 -9.16 -0.15 -5.25
N LEU A 127 -9.01 -0.46 -3.96
CA LEU A 127 -7.82 -0.07 -3.19
C LEU A 127 -6.53 -0.61 -3.80
N GLY A 128 -6.59 -1.78 -4.45
CA GLY A 128 -5.44 -2.35 -5.16
C GLY A 128 -5.00 -1.51 -6.35
N LYS A 129 -5.92 -0.93 -7.13
CA LYS A 129 -5.57 -0.08 -8.28
C LYS A 129 -4.93 1.23 -7.83
N ILE A 130 -5.54 1.89 -6.85
CA ILE A 130 -5.02 3.15 -6.28
C ILE A 130 -3.69 2.89 -5.54
N GLY A 131 -3.57 1.76 -4.85
CA GLY A 131 -2.33 1.36 -4.18
C GLY A 131 -1.19 1.12 -5.14
N ARG A 132 -1.46 0.49 -6.30
CA ARG A 132 -0.47 0.38 -7.39
C ARG A 132 -0.11 1.72 -8.01
N LEU A 133 -1.10 2.61 -8.18
CA LEU A 133 -0.88 3.94 -8.75
C LEU A 133 0.08 4.75 -7.89
N PHE A 134 -0.21 4.89 -6.60
CA PHE A 134 0.58 5.71 -5.67
C PHE A 134 1.71 4.96 -4.95
N GLY A 135 1.84 3.65 -5.16
CA GLY A 135 2.81 2.81 -4.45
C GLY A 135 2.54 2.69 -2.95
N ILE A 136 1.28 2.72 -2.51
CA ILE A 136 0.91 2.72 -1.08
C ILE A 136 0.02 1.53 -0.72
N SER A 137 0.08 1.11 0.55
CA SER A 137 -0.77 0.03 1.04
C SER A 137 -2.25 0.42 1.04
N PRO A 138 -3.18 -0.53 0.80
CA PRO A 138 -4.63 -0.30 0.90
C PRO A 138 -5.06 0.37 2.21
N ARG A 139 -4.41 0.02 3.33
CA ARG A 139 -4.68 0.62 4.64
C ARG A 139 -4.33 2.11 4.67
N ALA A 140 -3.20 2.50 4.08
CA ALA A 140 -2.81 3.91 3.99
C ALA A 140 -3.81 4.73 3.14
N ILE A 141 -4.32 4.15 2.04
CA ILE A 141 -5.33 4.80 1.20
C ILE A 141 -6.59 5.13 2.01
N VAL A 142 -7.10 4.16 2.78
CA VAL A 142 -8.29 4.36 3.62
C VAL A 142 -8.03 5.45 4.65
N LEU A 143 -6.88 5.39 5.34
CA LEU A 143 -6.48 6.38 6.33
C LEU A 143 -6.41 7.81 5.74
N TYR A 144 -5.75 7.97 4.58
CA TYR A 144 -5.61 9.28 3.93
C TYR A 144 -6.96 9.84 3.51
N THR A 145 -7.84 8.99 2.98
CA THR A 145 -9.20 9.40 2.59
C THR A 145 -9.99 9.87 3.81
N GLN A 146 -9.92 9.15 4.93
CA GLN A 146 -10.62 9.52 6.16
C GLN A 146 -10.14 10.86 6.70
N ARG A 147 -8.82 11.09 6.75
CA ARG A 147 -8.23 12.37 7.17
C ARG A 147 -8.69 13.54 6.31
N VAL A 148 -8.69 13.36 4.99
CA VAL A 148 -9.14 14.41 4.06
C VAL A 148 -10.62 14.71 4.25
N ILE A 149 -11.48 13.69 4.44
CA ILE A 149 -12.90 13.90 4.75
C ILE A 149 -13.08 14.64 6.08
N GLN A 150 -12.34 14.27 7.13
CA GLN A 150 -12.39 14.95 8.43
C GLN A 150 -12.04 16.43 8.30
N ILE A 151 -11.00 16.76 7.55
CA ILE A 151 -10.60 18.14 7.32
C ILE A 151 -11.65 18.90 6.53
N LEU A 152 -12.23 18.31 5.48
CA LEU A 152 -13.31 18.93 4.72
C LEU A 152 -14.52 19.25 5.63
N MET A 153 -14.85 18.36 6.56
CA MET A 153 -15.91 18.60 7.54
C MET A 153 -15.53 19.73 8.51
N ASN A 154 -14.28 19.75 8.99
CA ASN A 154 -13.80 20.80 9.89
C ASN A 154 -13.75 22.18 9.23
N LEU A 155 -13.41 22.24 7.94
CA LEU A 155 -13.40 23.48 7.15
C LEU A 155 -14.81 24.00 6.89
N LYS A 156 -15.79 23.11 6.67
CA LYS A 156 -17.19 23.52 6.45
C LYS A 156 -17.84 24.12 7.70
N CYS A 157 -17.41 23.68 8.90
CA CYS A 157 -17.98 24.13 10.17
C CYS A 157 -17.30 25.37 10.75
N LYS A 158 -16.34 25.97 10.04
CA LYS A 158 -15.74 27.28 10.37
C LYS A 158 -16.38 28.37 9.52
#